data_AF-A0A842PD90-F1
#
_entry.id   AF-A0A842PD90-F1
#
_cell.length_a   1.000
_cell.length_b   1.000
_cell.length_c   1.000
_cell.angle_alpha   90.00
_cell.angle_beta   90.00
_cell.angle_gamma   90.00
#
_symmetry.space_group_name_H-M   'P 1'
#
loop_
_entity.id
_entity.type
_entity.pdbx_description
1 polymer ?
#
loop_
_entity_poly.entity_id
_entity_poly.type
_entity_poly.pdbx_seq_one_letter_code
_entity_poly.pdbx_strand_id
1 'polypeptide(L)'
;MSQTDENFQLILKTFEINKITILDEIKKLQYNLRTETRSRSRSGSYKLTRRAKDLFKLVQAEIDSAMVVMVELRNQELLDLIPHATVNRRLQSIQKIMNKIFDALDKFDDQEIIQEHFQFHIQKMNDVLEDES
;
A
#
# COMPACT_ATOMS: atom_id res chain seq x y z
N MET A 1 19.47 -14.81 -4.92
CA MET A 1 18.73 -15.70 -5.84
C MET A 1 17.81 -14.81 -6.65
N SER A 2 17.87 -14.80 -7.99
CA SER A 2 16.97 -13.93 -8.77
C SER A 2 15.52 -14.39 -8.65
N GLN A 3 14.59 -13.45 -8.71
CA GLN A 3 13.17 -13.72 -8.59
C GLN A 3 12.66 -14.32 -9.92
N THR A 4 12.47 -15.63 -9.93
CA THR A 4 11.87 -16.33 -11.07
C THR A 4 10.45 -15.83 -11.33
N ASP A 5 9.93 -16.06 -12.53
CA ASP A 5 8.55 -15.65 -12.86
C ASP A 5 7.52 -16.36 -11.98
N GLU A 6 7.71 -17.64 -11.67
CA GLU A 6 6.86 -18.39 -10.74
C GLU A 6 6.85 -17.78 -9.34
N ASN A 7 8.03 -17.41 -8.80
CA ASN A 7 8.12 -16.77 -7.49
C ASN A 7 7.40 -15.42 -7.49
N PHE A 8 7.54 -14.65 -8.56
CA PHE A 8 6.86 -13.37 -8.70
C PHE A 8 5.33 -13.53 -8.80
N GLN A 9 4.83 -14.53 -9.54
CA GLN A 9 3.39 -14.81 -9.62
C GLN A 9 2.79 -15.20 -8.27
N LEU A 10 3.52 -15.96 -7.45
CA LEU A 10 3.09 -16.31 -6.09
C LEU A 10 3.01 -15.08 -5.17
N ILE A 11 3.96 -14.15 -5.29
CA ILE A 11 3.94 -12.88 -4.56
C ILE A 11 2.76 -12.03 -5.00
N LEU A 12 2.54 -11.87 -6.32
CA LEU A 12 1.37 -11.15 -6.83
C LEU A 12 0.05 -11.75 -6.34
N LYS A 13 -0.05 -13.08 -6.30
CA LYS A 13 -1.24 -13.75 -5.76
C LYS A 13 -1.46 -13.43 -4.29
N THR A 14 -0.39 -13.37 -3.50
CA THR A 14 -0.45 -12.95 -2.09
C THR A 14 -0.96 -11.52 -1.96
N PHE A 15 -0.41 -10.59 -2.75
CA PHE A 15 -0.88 -9.19 -2.77
C PHE A 15 -2.33 -9.06 -3.21
N GLU A 16 -2.77 -9.85 -4.20
CA GLU A 16 -4.16 -9.89 -4.62
C GLU A 16 -5.11 -10.35 -3.51
N ILE A 17 -4.73 -11.38 -2.74
CA ILE A 17 -5.49 -11.88 -1.59
C ILE A 17 -5.53 -10.81 -0.49
N ASN A 18 -4.38 -10.23 -0.14
CA ASN A 18 -4.29 -9.21 0.91
C ASN A 18 -5.10 -7.97 0.57
N LYS A 19 -5.03 -7.51 -0.69
CA LYS A 19 -5.89 -6.42 -1.19
C LYS A 19 -7.37 -6.76 -0.98
N ILE A 20 -7.84 -7.96 -1.32
CA ILE A 20 -9.25 -8.34 -1.10
C ILE A 20 -9.61 -8.22 0.38
N THR A 21 -8.77 -8.75 1.27
CA THR A 21 -8.98 -8.65 2.73
C THR A 21 -9.03 -7.20 3.20
N ILE A 22 -8.11 -6.35 2.75
CA ILE A 22 -8.07 -4.92 3.09
C ILE A 22 -9.35 -4.21 2.61
N LEU A 23 -9.77 -4.46 1.36
CA LEU A 23 -10.99 -3.88 0.79
C LEU A 23 -12.24 -4.30 1.56
N ASP A 24 -12.29 -5.53 2.06
CA ASP A 24 -13.40 -6.01 2.86
C ASP A 24 -13.40 -5.39 4.27
N GLU A 25 -12.24 -5.19 4.89
CA GLU A 25 -12.15 -4.45 6.16
C GLU A 25 -12.55 -2.97 6.00
N ILE A 26 -12.18 -2.32 4.90
CA ILE A 26 -12.63 -0.97 4.55
C ILE A 26 -14.16 -0.90 4.49
N LYS A 27 -14.80 -1.84 3.78
CA LYS A 27 -16.28 -1.90 3.69
C LYS A 27 -16.94 -2.11 5.05
N LYS A 28 -16.38 -2.99 5.90
CA LYS A 28 -16.91 -3.27 7.25
C LYS A 28 -16.85 -2.07 8.19
N LEU A 29 -15.90 -1.17 7.97
CA LEU A 29 -15.78 0.08 8.73
C LEU A 29 -16.83 1.13 8.33
N GLN A 30 -17.61 0.90 7.26
CA GLN A 30 -18.57 1.87 6.72
C GLN A 30 -17.96 3.26 6.52
N TYR A 31 -16.66 3.30 6.19
CA TYR A 31 -15.90 4.53 6.01
C TYR A 31 -15.78 5.44 7.26
N ASN A 32 -15.97 4.88 8.47
CA ASN A 32 -15.83 5.60 9.73
C ASN A 32 -14.52 5.22 10.48
N LEU A 33 -13.59 6.16 10.61
CA LEU A 33 -12.29 5.92 11.27
C LEU A 33 -12.26 6.28 12.76
N ARG A 34 -13.13 7.18 13.22
CA ARG A 34 -13.08 7.79 14.56
C ARG A 34 -14.12 7.21 15.52
N THR A 35 -13.82 7.22 16.82
CA THR A 35 -14.78 6.84 17.88
C THR A 35 -15.78 7.94 18.24
N GLU A 36 -15.51 9.20 17.88
CA GLU A 36 -16.35 10.37 18.17
C GLU A 36 -16.47 11.28 16.94
N THR A 37 -17.64 11.87 16.73
CA THR A 37 -17.93 12.86 15.68
C THR A 37 -17.22 14.17 15.96
N ARG A 38 -16.30 14.58 15.07
CA ARG A 38 -15.71 15.94 14.91
C ARG A 38 -15.34 16.75 16.16
N SER A 39 -15.17 16.11 17.31
CA SER A 39 -14.62 16.74 18.50
C SER A 39 -13.09 16.62 18.39
N ARG A 40 -12.44 17.67 17.89
CA ARG A 40 -11.01 17.87 18.20
C ARG A 40 -10.94 17.81 19.73
N SER A 41 -10.17 16.88 20.28
CA SER A 41 -9.85 16.93 21.70
C SER A 41 -9.30 18.33 22.03
N ARG A 42 -9.31 18.75 23.30
CA ARG A 42 -8.65 20.01 23.73
C ARG A 42 -7.17 20.09 23.30
N SER A 43 -6.56 18.98 22.86
CA SER A 43 -5.21 18.87 22.30
C SER A 43 -5.15 18.63 20.77
N GLY A 44 -6.26 18.74 20.04
CA GLY A 44 -6.30 18.60 18.58
C GLY A 44 -6.22 17.17 18.02
N SER A 45 -6.11 16.14 18.86
CA SER A 45 -5.95 14.75 18.42
C SER A 45 -7.28 14.01 18.26
N TYR A 46 -7.41 13.23 17.19
CA TYR A 46 -8.52 12.30 16.96
C TYR A 46 -8.25 10.94 17.61
N LYS A 47 -9.31 10.22 17.99
CA LYS A 47 -9.21 8.85 18.50
C LYS A 47 -9.71 7.87 17.46
N LEU A 48 -8.77 7.12 16.87
CA LEU A 48 -9.09 6.04 15.94
C LEU A 48 -9.84 4.91 16.66
N THR A 49 -10.83 4.33 15.98
CA THR A 49 -11.44 3.08 16.43
C THR A 49 -10.40 1.95 16.42
N ARG A 50 -10.62 0.90 17.23
CA ARG A 50 -9.72 -0.26 17.23
C ARG A 50 -9.60 -0.88 15.84
N ARG A 51 -10.73 -1.02 15.14
CA ARG A 51 -10.77 -1.54 13.77
C ARG A 51 -10.05 -0.65 12.77
N ALA A 52 -10.14 0.67 12.88
CA ALA A 52 -9.37 1.59 12.04
C ALA A 52 -7.85 1.42 12.24
N LYS A 53 -7.40 1.28 13.48
CA LYS A 53 -5.98 0.98 13.77
C LYS A 53 -5.53 -0.35 13.19
N ASP A 54 -6.38 -1.37 13.29
CA ASP A 54 -6.06 -2.69 12.75
C ASP A 54 -6.03 -2.66 11.21
N LEU A 55 -6.97 -1.95 10.56
CA LEU A 55 -6.93 -1.68 9.11
C LEU A 55 -5.63 -0.97 8.73
N PHE A 56 -5.24 0.08 9.44
CA PHE A 56 -4.03 0.84 9.10
C PHE A 56 -2.76 -0.01 9.20
N LYS A 57 -2.68 -0.91 10.19
CA LYS A 57 -1.58 -1.87 10.28
C LYS A 57 -1.55 -2.83 9.10
N LEU A 58 -2.72 -3.31 8.65
CA LEU A 58 -2.80 -4.21 7.48
C LEU A 58 -2.33 -3.49 6.21
N VAL A 59 -2.80 -2.27 5.98
CA VAL A 59 -2.39 -1.44 4.84
C VAL A 59 -0.88 -1.17 4.90
N GLN A 60 -0.36 -0.76 6.05
CA GLN A 60 1.06 -0.47 6.20
C GLN A 60 1.94 -1.71 5.94
N ALA A 61 1.56 -2.87 6.48
CA ALA A 61 2.29 -4.12 6.24
C ALA A 61 2.31 -4.51 4.75
N GLU A 62 1.21 -4.26 4.05
CA GLU A 62 1.13 -4.50 2.60
C GLU A 62 2.03 -3.55 1.82
N ILE A 63 2.05 -2.26 2.17
CA ILE A 63 2.93 -1.26 1.53
C ILE A 63 4.40 -1.62 1.77
N ASP A 64 4.78 -1.93 3.01
CA ASP A 64 6.16 -2.29 3.36
C ASP A 64 6.60 -3.55 2.59
N SER A 65 5.70 -4.53 2.44
CA SER A 65 5.97 -5.74 1.65
C SER A 65 6.13 -5.43 0.15
N ALA A 66 5.27 -4.58 -0.41
CA ALA A 66 5.37 -4.14 -1.79
C ALA A 66 6.70 -3.42 -2.05
N MET A 67 7.10 -2.52 -1.15
CA MET A 67 8.37 -1.79 -1.23
C MET A 67 9.58 -2.72 -1.29
N VAL A 68 9.63 -3.74 -0.42
CA VAL A 68 10.73 -4.73 -0.42
C VAL A 68 10.83 -5.43 -1.77
N VAL A 69 9.69 -5.84 -2.34
CA VAL A 69 9.66 -6.52 -3.65
C VAL A 69 10.07 -5.58 -4.78
N MET A 70 9.61 -4.33 -4.76
CA MET A 70 9.96 -3.33 -5.77
C MET A 70 11.46 -3.00 -5.76
N VAL A 71 12.05 -2.82 -4.59
CA VAL A 71 13.50 -2.60 -4.43
C VAL A 71 14.29 -3.82 -4.92
N GLU A 72 13.85 -5.04 -4.59
CA GLU A 72 14.52 -6.26 -5.06
C GLU A 72 14.45 -6.39 -6.60
N LEU A 73 13.33 -6.03 -7.22
CA LEU A 73 13.21 -6.00 -8.68
C LEU A 73 14.19 -5.01 -9.32
N ARG A 74 14.32 -3.80 -8.76
CA ARG A 74 15.31 -2.80 -9.21
C ARG A 74 16.75 -3.28 -9.02
N ASN A 75 17.05 -3.92 -7.89
CA ASN A 75 18.38 -4.50 -7.67
C ASN A 75 18.71 -5.59 -8.69
N GLN A 76 17.73 -6.44 -9.05
CA GLN A 76 17.92 -7.46 -10.08
C GLN A 76 18.09 -6.87 -11.48
N GLU A 77 17.45 -5.74 -11.75
CA GLU A 77 17.67 -4.94 -12.96
C GLU A 77 19.12 -4.43 -13.03
N LEU A 78 19.59 -3.78 -11.97
CA LEU A 78 20.94 -3.19 -11.88
C LEU A 78 22.05 -4.24 -11.98
N LEU A 79 21.76 -5.49 -11.60
CA LEU A 79 22.67 -6.63 -11.69
C LEU A 79 22.54 -7.40 -13.01
N ASP A 80 21.76 -6.89 -13.97
CA ASP A 80 21.47 -7.51 -15.27
C ASP A 80 20.90 -8.94 -15.16
N LEU A 81 20.26 -9.27 -14.02
CA LEU A 81 19.68 -10.60 -13.78
C LEU A 81 18.35 -10.80 -14.49
N ILE A 82 17.62 -9.71 -14.72
CA ILE A 82 16.37 -9.68 -15.49
C ILE A 82 16.30 -8.40 -16.35
N PRO A 83 15.66 -8.46 -17.53
CA PRO A 83 15.53 -7.28 -18.39
C PRO A 83 14.68 -6.16 -17.76
N HIS A 84 15.04 -4.91 -18.04
CA HIS A 84 14.27 -3.71 -17.66
C HIS A 84 12.78 -3.82 -18.01
N ALA A 85 12.45 -4.28 -19.22
CA ALA A 85 11.06 -4.47 -19.65
C ALA A 85 10.28 -5.44 -18.74
N THR A 86 10.94 -6.48 -18.22
CA THR A 86 10.35 -7.40 -17.26
C THR A 86 10.12 -6.71 -15.92
N VAL A 87 11.10 -5.94 -15.44
CA VAL A 87 11.01 -5.20 -14.17
C VAL A 87 9.86 -4.21 -14.22
N ASN A 88 9.76 -3.37 -15.24
CA ASN A 88 8.69 -2.38 -15.35
C ASN A 88 7.31 -3.02 -15.38
N ARG A 89 7.13 -4.12 -16.13
CA ARG A 89 5.86 -4.88 -16.14
C ARG A 89 5.48 -5.37 -14.74
N ARG A 90 6.47 -5.83 -13.98
CA ARG A 90 6.28 -6.34 -12.61
C ARG A 90 5.96 -5.20 -11.63
N LEU A 91 6.70 -4.09 -11.70
CA LEU A 91 6.43 -2.88 -10.90
C LEU A 91 5.03 -2.33 -11.16
N GLN A 92 4.62 -2.21 -12.43
CA GLN A 92 3.27 -1.76 -12.81
C GLN A 92 2.17 -2.68 -12.25
N SER A 93 2.43 -3.99 -12.17
CA SER A 93 1.49 -4.95 -11.58
C SER A 93 1.30 -4.71 -10.09
N ILE A 94 2.39 -4.46 -9.35
CA ILE A 94 2.35 -4.11 -7.92
C ILE A 94 1.64 -2.76 -7.72
N GLN A 95 2.02 -1.74 -8.51
CA GLN A 95 1.42 -0.41 -8.45
C GLN A 95 -0.09 -0.46 -8.67
N LYS A 96 -0.57 -1.27 -9.62
CA LYS A 96 -2.00 -1.45 -9.87
C LYS A 96 -2.76 -2.03 -8.67
N ILE A 97 -2.13 -2.89 -7.87
CA ILE A 97 -2.72 -3.43 -6.64
C ILE A 97 -2.77 -2.33 -5.58
N MET A 98 -1.66 -1.64 -5.36
CA MET A 98 -1.56 -0.58 -4.34
C MET A 98 -2.52 0.57 -4.62
N ASN A 99 -2.63 1.02 -5.88
CA ASN A 99 -3.58 2.06 -6.28
C ASN A 99 -5.02 1.68 -5.92
N LYS A 100 -5.42 0.41 -6.10
CA LYS A 100 -6.77 -0.03 -5.69
C LYS A 100 -7.01 0.05 -4.19
N ILE A 101 -5.96 -0.14 -3.38
CA ILE A 101 -6.05 0.02 -1.92
C ILE A 101 -6.18 1.51 -1.58
N PHE A 102 -5.34 2.36 -2.16
CA PHE A 102 -5.38 3.80 -1.94
C PHE A 102 -6.69 4.43 -2.43
N ASP A 103 -7.17 4.09 -3.62
CA ASP A 103 -8.48 4.53 -4.14
C ASP A 103 -9.65 4.13 -3.23
N ALA A 104 -9.52 3.05 -2.47
CA ALA A 104 -10.53 2.63 -1.50
C ALA A 104 -10.43 3.39 -0.17
N LEU A 105 -9.20 3.75 0.24
CA LEU A 105 -8.94 4.63 1.38
C LEU A 105 -9.38 6.08 1.07
N ASP A 106 -9.27 6.53 -0.17
CA ASP A 106 -9.70 7.85 -0.62
C ASP A 106 -11.23 8.07 -0.51
N LYS A 107 -12.00 7.02 -0.25
CA LYS A 107 -13.46 7.09 -0.03
C LYS A 107 -13.87 7.44 1.39
N PHE A 108 -12.94 7.47 2.33
CA PHE A 108 -13.25 7.89 3.70
C PHE A 108 -13.41 9.41 3.76
N ASP A 109 -14.33 9.92 4.57
CA ASP A 109 -14.48 11.38 4.76
C ASP A 109 -13.28 12.00 5.50
N ASP A 110 -12.52 11.16 6.22
CA ASP A 110 -11.39 11.51 7.07
C ASP A 110 -10.04 11.50 6.34
N GLN A 111 -9.96 12.15 5.17
CA GLN A 111 -8.77 12.13 4.30
C GLN A 111 -7.49 12.65 4.99
N GLU A 112 -7.60 13.64 5.88
CA GLU A 112 -6.47 14.18 6.65
C GLU A 112 -5.76 13.08 7.47
N ILE A 113 -6.52 12.17 8.08
CA ILE A 113 -5.99 11.06 8.89
C ILE A 113 -5.23 10.07 7.99
N ILE A 114 -5.79 9.78 6.82
CA ILE A 114 -5.21 8.82 5.87
C ILE A 114 -3.91 9.39 5.32
N GLN A 115 -3.89 10.67 4.96
CA GLN A 115 -2.69 11.36 4.51
C GLN A 115 -1.62 11.37 5.61
N GLU A 116 -1.95 11.76 6.84
CA GLU A 116 -0.99 11.74 7.96
C GLU A 116 -0.35 10.37 8.16
N HIS A 117 -1.11 9.29 7.97
CA HIS A 117 -0.60 7.93 8.17
C HIS A 117 0.17 7.37 6.97
N PHE A 118 -0.21 7.68 5.74
CA PHE A 118 0.30 6.98 4.56
C PHE A 118 1.10 7.86 3.59
N GLN A 119 1.06 9.19 3.70
CA GLN A 119 1.71 10.09 2.74
C GLN A 119 3.20 9.77 2.54
N PHE A 120 3.92 9.51 3.64
CA PHE A 120 5.34 9.16 3.55
C PHE A 120 5.59 7.81 2.88
N HIS A 121 4.71 6.83 3.12
CA HIS A 121 4.80 5.51 2.50
C HIS A 121 4.47 5.57 1.01
N ILE A 122 3.45 6.35 0.63
CA ILE A 122 3.06 6.61 -0.76
C ILE A 122 4.21 7.31 -1.50
N GLN A 123 4.79 8.35 -0.91
CA GLN A 123 5.91 9.08 -1.52
C GLN A 123 7.08 8.14 -1.83
N LYS A 124 7.51 7.35 -0.84
CA LYS A 124 8.60 6.38 -1.04
C LYS A 124 8.31 5.38 -2.14
N MET A 125 7.06 4.94 -2.28
CA MET A 125 6.67 4.02 -3.33
C MET A 125 6.73 4.69 -4.70
N ASN A 126 6.29 5.94 -4.79
CA ASN A 126 6.40 6.73 -6.01
C ASN A 126 7.87 6.96 -6.38
N ASP A 127 8.76 7.24 -5.42
CA ASP A 127 10.19 7.43 -5.68
C ASP A 127 10.82 6.19 -6.35
N VAL A 128 10.42 4.97 -5.97
CA VAL A 128 10.91 3.72 -6.60
C VAL A 128 10.35 3.52 -8.03
N LEU A 129 9.19 4.12 -8.31
CA LEU A 129 8.52 4.07 -9.60
C LEU A 129 9.03 5.19 -10.54
N GLU A 130 9.39 6.35 -10.01
CA GLU A 130 9.78 7.57 -10.73
C GLU A 130 11.24 7.60 -11.22
N ASP A 131 12.02 6.53 -11.05
CA ASP A 131 13.29 6.29 -11.77
C ASP A 131 13.08 6.12 -13.31
N GLU A 132 12.00 6.67 -13.87
CA GLU A 132 11.62 6.75 -15.29
C GLU A 132 11.50 8.20 -15.80
N SER A 133 12.33 9.15 -15.34
CA SER A 133 12.44 10.46 -16.00
C SER A 133 13.85 10.87 -16.38
#